data_AF-A0A661A773-F1
#
_entry.id   AF-A0A661A773-F1
#
_cell.length_a   1.000
_cell.length_b   1.000
_cell.length_c   1.000
_cell.angle_alpha   90.00
_cell.angle_beta   90.00
_cell.angle_gamma   90.00
#
_symmetry.space_group_name_H-M   'P 1'
#
loop_
_entity.id
_entity.type
_entity.pdbx_description
1 polymer ?
#
loop_
_entity_poly.entity_id
_entity_poly.type
_entity_poly.pdbx_seq_one_letter_code
_entity_poly.pdbx_strand_id
1 'polypeptide(L)'
;MFSQFIKRPLLILAIAATGLFALSACEGSGDVAAPIVQEEAIQAADLGLPSTSAMVASVGADAGQETSIRKARSRWEHADFDSGPHPLHGFLSELSTSLEQDQMLALVNLIAQTQAEQAGGRRGAYGADGGRQGRGHGQRDGVLEHADELDLSEEQIAAIAALMEDFRAAMRELMGEGERGGRPTDEQRAQMQVLREAHITSVLEVLTEDQRIALEEIRAEQRESRHNERAAKHENRAAQTLEFLSTMLNLSDGQQEQIQAVVQAQQQKMQALNEEFHNAQSGERPSVEARTAHREAVQELRAEGRAAIVELLDEQQAELFEALGKLRQNGQHGQRDGRPPHGRS
;
A
#
# COMPACT_ATOMS: atom_id res chain seq x y z
N MET A 1 43.33 -15.04 39.67
CA MET A 1 41.96 -14.67 40.06
C MET A 1 41.90 -13.17 40.24
N PHE A 2 41.50 -12.39 39.23
CA PHE A 2 40.82 -11.10 39.44
C PHE A 2 40.07 -10.72 38.15
N SER A 3 38.82 -10.35 38.37
CA SER A 3 37.70 -10.13 37.47
C SER A 3 37.95 -9.26 36.23
N GLN A 4 37.30 -9.71 35.15
CA GLN A 4 36.84 -8.88 34.04
C GLN A 4 35.90 -7.77 34.53
N PHE A 5 36.10 -6.55 34.05
CA PHE A 5 35.12 -5.47 34.09
C PHE A 5 34.94 -4.93 32.67
N ILE A 6 33.97 -5.49 31.95
CA ILE A 6 33.52 -4.96 30.66
C ILE A 6 32.59 -3.79 30.97
N LYS A 7 33.09 -2.56 30.81
CA LYS A 7 32.27 -1.35 30.81
C LYS A 7 31.53 -1.28 29.47
N ARG A 8 30.22 -1.56 29.48
CA ARG A 8 29.32 -1.15 28.39
C ARG A 8 29.00 0.34 28.58
N PRO A 9 29.17 1.20 27.56
CA PRO A 9 28.67 2.56 27.65
C PRO A 9 27.13 2.55 27.46
N LEU A 10 26.44 3.17 28.42
CA LEU A 10 25.05 3.60 28.30
C LEU A 10 24.98 4.67 27.20
N LEU A 11 24.35 4.33 26.08
CA LEU A 11 24.04 5.28 25.02
C LEU A 11 22.65 5.85 25.32
N ILE A 12 22.63 7.05 25.90
CA ILE A 12 21.42 7.85 26.11
C ILE A 12 21.02 8.39 24.74
N LEU A 13 19.99 7.80 24.14
CA LEU A 13 19.44 8.26 22.87
C LEU A 13 18.35 9.30 23.19
N ALA A 14 18.68 10.56 22.96
CA ALA A 14 17.73 11.66 23.03
C ALA A 14 16.78 11.55 21.83
N ILE A 15 15.53 11.20 22.09
CA ILE A 15 14.44 11.22 21.10
C ILE A 15 13.98 12.67 20.98
N ALA A 16 14.30 13.31 19.86
CA ALA A 16 13.68 14.55 19.46
C ALA A 16 12.25 14.24 18.99
N ALA A 17 11.28 14.72 19.76
CA ALA A 17 9.86 14.65 19.47
C ALA A 17 9.43 15.83 18.60
N THR A 18 8.78 15.53 17.48
CA THR A 18 7.93 16.42 16.66
C THR A 18 7.16 15.48 15.73
N GLY A 19 5.84 15.31 15.75
CA GLY A 19 4.75 16.20 16.15
C GLY A 19 3.92 16.48 14.88
N LEU A 20 2.99 15.59 14.48
CA LEU A 20 1.55 15.59 14.78
C LEU A 20 0.71 16.21 13.64
N PHE A 21 -0.18 15.43 12.99
CA PHE A 21 -1.44 15.99 12.45
C PHE A 21 -2.61 14.98 12.43
N ALA A 22 -3.78 15.51 12.76
CA ALA A 22 -5.08 14.88 12.82
C ALA A 22 -5.94 15.17 11.57
N LEU A 23 -7.00 14.36 11.37
CA LEU A 23 -8.01 14.54 10.32
C LEU A 23 -9.43 14.64 10.89
N SER A 24 -10.24 15.41 10.15
CA SER A 24 -11.62 15.85 10.41
C SER A 24 -12.69 14.86 9.95
N ALA A 25 -13.85 14.93 10.61
CA ALA A 25 -15.05 14.12 10.40
C ALA A 25 -16.08 14.80 9.47
N CYS A 26 -16.93 13.99 8.83
CA CYS A 26 -18.24 14.38 8.30
C CYS A 26 -19.28 13.29 8.64
N GLU A 27 -20.33 13.70 9.34
CA GLU A 27 -21.49 12.90 9.74
C GLU A 27 -22.53 12.77 8.62
N GLY A 28 -23.23 11.63 8.58
CA GLY A 28 -24.37 11.40 7.70
C GLY A 28 -25.20 10.20 8.14
N SER A 29 -26.21 10.46 8.98
CA SER A 29 -27.16 9.52 9.55
C SER A 29 -28.22 9.05 8.55
N GLY A 30 -28.68 7.79 8.67
CA GLY A 30 -29.92 7.34 8.02
C GLY A 30 -30.27 5.88 8.31
N ASP A 31 -31.01 5.65 9.39
CA ASP A 31 -31.68 4.38 9.74
C ASP A 31 -32.82 4.06 8.77
N VAL A 32 -32.85 2.84 8.22
CA VAL A 32 -34.11 2.13 7.88
C VAL A 32 -33.92 0.63 8.07
N ALA A 33 -34.65 0.05 9.03
CA ALA A 33 -34.71 -1.38 9.27
C ALA A 33 -35.70 -2.07 8.32
N ALA A 34 -35.26 -3.15 7.68
CA ALA A 34 -36.12 -4.16 7.05
C ALA A 34 -35.49 -5.56 7.18
N PRO A 35 -36.30 -6.64 7.33
CA PRO A 35 -35.80 -7.96 7.66
C PRO A 35 -35.36 -8.70 6.39
N ILE A 36 -34.09 -9.11 6.34
CA ILE A 36 -33.51 -9.92 5.26
C ILE A 36 -33.33 -11.35 5.79
N VAL A 37 -33.94 -12.32 5.11
CA VAL A 37 -33.68 -13.74 5.32
C VAL A 37 -33.28 -14.33 3.96
N GLN A 38 -32.05 -14.83 3.90
CA GLN A 38 -31.43 -15.70 2.86
C GLN A 38 -30.63 -15.12 1.68
N GLU A 39 -30.37 -13.81 1.59
CA GLU A 39 -29.44 -13.26 0.56
C GLU A 39 -27.97 -13.15 1.04
N GLU A 40 -27.70 -13.28 2.34
CA GLU A 40 -26.36 -13.10 2.95
C GLU A 40 -25.33 -14.20 2.61
N ALA A 41 -25.75 -15.35 2.08
CA ALA A 41 -24.81 -16.44 1.79
C ALA A 41 -23.91 -16.18 0.56
N ILE A 42 -24.27 -15.23 -0.31
CA ILE A 42 -23.57 -15.00 -1.58
C ILE A 42 -22.49 -13.90 -1.47
N GLN A 43 -22.62 -12.95 -0.53
CA GLN A 43 -21.62 -11.87 -0.36
C GLN A 43 -20.42 -12.29 0.50
N ALA A 44 -20.61 -13.14 1.53
CA ALA A 44 -19.49 -13.64 2.35
C ALA A 44 -18.54 -14.57 1.57
N ALA A 45 -19.03 -15.23 0.51
CA ALA A 45 -18.21 -16.02 -0.40
C ALA A 45 -17.26 -15.17 -1.26
N ASP A 46 -17.49 -13.84 -1.34
CA ASP A 46 -16.72 -12.98 -2.23
C ASP A 46 -15.42 -12.46 -1.60
N LEU A 47 -15.30 -12.55 -0.29
CA LEU A 47 -14.20 -11.95 0.47
C LEU A 47 -13.22 -12.99 1.08
N GLY A 48 -13.40 -14.28 0.75
CA GLY A 48 -12.38 -15.31 0.99
C GLY A 48 -12.25 -15.85 2.41
N LEU A 49 -13.22 -15.60 3.30
CA LEU A 49 -13.25 -16.26 4.62
C LEU A 49 -13.93 -17.64 4.57
N PRO A 50 -13.46 -18.62 5.36
CA PRO A 50 -14.14 -19.91 5.55
C PRO A 50 -15.50 -19.75 6.25
N SER A 51 -16.34 -20.78 6.19
CA SER A 51 -17.60 -20.78 6.93
C SER A 51 -17.36 -20.76 8.46
N THR A 52 -18.32 -20.29 9.26
CA THR A 52 -18.22 -20.30 10.73
C THR A 52 -18.06 -21.71 11.25
N SER A 53 -18.82 -22.66 10.68
CA SER A 53 -18.70 -24.07 11.00
C SER A 53 -17.32 -24.63 10.69
N ALA A 54 -16.71 -24.25 9.56
CA ALA A 54 -15.35 -24.68 9.20
C ALA A 54 -14.32 -24.09 10.16
N MET A 55 -14.44 -22.80 10.51
CA MET A 55 -13.55 -22.15 11.48
C MET A 55 -13.63 -22.82 12.85
N VAL A 56 -14.85 -22.99 13.40
CA VAL A 56 -15.09 -23.63 14.70
C VAL A 56 -14.53 -25.06 14.72
N ALA A 57 -14.79 -25.83 13.67
CA ALA A 57 -14.28 -27.19 13.55
C ALA A 57 -12.75 -27.24 13.44
N SER A 58 -12.13 -26.32 12.69
CA SER A 58 -10.67 -26.29 12.50
C SER A 58 -9.89 -25.98 13.76
N VAL A 59 -10.45 -25.14 14.64
CA VAL A 59 -9.78 -24.72 15.88
C VAL A 59 -10.23 -25.53 17.10
N GLY A 60 -11.19 -26.44 16.95
CA GLY A 60 -11.76 -27.18 18.07
C GLY A 60 -12.41 -26.27 19.12
N ALA A 61 -13.08 -25.20 18.68
CA ALA A 61 -13.62 -24.18 19.58
C ALA A 61 -14.72 -24.72 20.51
N ASP A 62 -14.72 -24.27 21.76
CA ASP A 62 -15.85 -24.47 22.68
C ASP A 62 -17.03 -23.53 22.38
N ALA A 63 -18.13 -23.66 23.12
CA ALA A 63 -19.35 -22.86 22.89
C ALA A 63 -19.14 -21.34 23.09
N GLY A 64 -18.23 -20.94 23.99
CA GLY A 64 -17.87 -19.55 24.21
C GLY A 64 -17.06 -19.01 23.04
N GLN A 65 -16.04 -19.75 22.62
CA GLN A 65 -15.19 -19.42 21.47
C GLN A 65 -15.99 -19.39 20.16
N GLU A 66 -16.94 -20.32 19.97
CA GLU A 66 -17.87 -20.31 18.82
C GLU A 66 -18.66 -19.00 18.75
N THR A 67 -19.14 -18.51 19.90
CA THR A 67 -19.88 -17.24 19.98
C THR A 67 -18.99 -16.07 19.57
N SER A 68 -17.73 -16.05 20.01
CA SER A 68 -16.73 -15.07 19.60
C SER A 68 -16.45 -15.12 18.10
N ILE A 69 -16.23 -16.31 17.52
CA ILE A 69 -16.02 -16.50 16.07
C ILE A 69 -17.21 -15.97 15.26
N ARG A 70 -18.44 -16.28 15.67
CA ARG A 70 -19.65 -15.80 14.99
C ARG A 70 -19.76 -14.28 15.04
N LYS A 71 -19.45 -13.67 16.19
CA LYS A 71 -19.51 -12.22 16.36
C LYS A 71 -18.43 -11.49 15.55
N ALA A 72 -17.19 -11.96 15.61
CA ALA A 72 -16.08 -11.40 14.85
C ALA A 72 -16.36 -11.45 13.35
N ARG A 73 -16.88 -12.59 12.86
CA ARG A 73 -17.24 -12.75 11.46
C ARG A 73 -18.37 -11.81 11.05
N SER A 74 -19.43 -11.70 11.84
CA SER A 74 -20.53 -10.78 11.55
C SER A 74 -20.04 -9.34 11.44
N ARG A 75 -19.15 -8.89 12.36
CA ARG A 75 -18.54 -7.55 12.25
C ARG A 75 -17.71 -7.38 10.99
N TRP A 76 -16.95 -8.40 10.60
CA TRP A 76 -16.17 -8.37 9.37
C TRP A 76 -17.05 -8.28 8.12
N GLU A 77 -18.18 -8.98 8.08
CA GLU A 77 -19.14 -8.93 6.97
C GLU A 77 -19.78 -7.54 6.82
N HIS A 78 -19.87 -6.79 7.92
CA HIS A 78 -20.42 -5.44 7.96
C HIS A 78 -19.35 -4.34 8.01
N ALA A 79 -18.06 -4.70 7.90
CA ALA A 79 -16.98 -3.73 7.99
C ALA A 79 -16.95 -2.86 6.73
N ASP A 80 -16.80 -1.55 6.91
CA ASP A 80 -16.51 -0.65 5.81
C ASP A 80 -15.04 -0.86 5.36
N PHE A 81 -14.87 -1.34 4.12
CA PHE A 81 -13.55 -1.61 3.54
C PHE A 81 -12.82 -0.34 3.10
N ASP A 82 -13.49 0.81 3.05
CA ASP A 82 -12.93 2.05 2.51
C ASP A 82 -12.12 2.87 3.52
N SER A 83 -12.19 2.55 4.82
CA SER A 83 -11.76 3.45 5.89
C SER A 83 -10.97 2.78 7.03
N GLY A 84 -9.92 2.00 6.74
CA GLY A 84 -9.05 1.54 7.84
C GLY A 84 -7.99 0.47 7.54
N PRO A 85 -7.40 -0.11 8.60
CA PRO A 85 -6.63 -1.35 8.52
C PRO A 85 -7.47 -2.43 7.83
N HIS A 86 -6.81 -3.36 7.14
CA HIS A 86 -7.52 -4.43 6.42
C HIS A 86 -8.48 -5.16 7.38
N PRO A 87 -9.77 -5.36 7.06
CA PRO A 87 -10.76 -5.91 8.01
C PRO A 87 -10.36 -7.26 8.60
N LEU A 88 -9.59 -8.06 7.86
CA LEU A 88 -8.99 -9.30 8.36
C LEU A 88 -8.09 -9.11 9.59
N HIS A 89 -7.35 -7.99 9.69
CA HIS A 89 -6.53 -7.68 10.85
C HIS A 89 -7.42 -7.48 12.10
N GLY A 90 -8.51 -6.72 11.95
CA GLY A 90 -9.48 -6.53 13.04
C GLY A 90 -10.13 -7.84 13.47
N PHE A 91 -10.53 -8.67 12.50
CA PHE A 91 -11.08 -10.00 12.75
C PHE A 91 -10.11 -10.90 13.54
N LEU A 92 -8.86 -11.02 13.10
CA LEU A 92 -7.87 -11.87 13.76
C LEU A 92 -7.46 -11.34 15.14
N SER A 93 -7.28 -10.02 15.26
CA SER A 93 -6.96 -9.36 16.53
C SER A 93 -8.07 -9.56 17.56
N GLU A 94 -9.34 -9.45 17.16
CA GLU A 94 -10.46 -9.75 18.04
C GLU A 94 -10.42 -11.20 18.55
N LEU A 95 -10.21 -12.17 17.65
CA LEU A 95 -10.20 -13.59 18.01
C LEU A 95 -9.00 -14.00 18.86
N SER A 96 -7.86 -13.32 18.72
CA SER A 96 -6.67 -13.58 19.55
C SER A 96 -6.91 -13.38 21.06
N THR A 97 -7.96 -12.63 21.44
CA THR A 97 -8.35 -12.47 22.85
C THR A 97 -9.13 -13.67 23.42
N SER A 98 -9.61 -14.56 22.55
CA SER A 98 -10.50 -15.68 22.90
C SER A 98 -9.97 -17.05 22.49
N LEU A 99 -9.05 -17.09 21.53
CA LEU A 99 -8.44 -18.31 21.00
C LEU A 99 -7.00 -18.43 21.49
N GLU A 100 -6.59 -19.65 21.81
CA GLU A 100 -5.19 -19.96 22.10
C GLU A 100 -4.33 -19.85 20.84
N GLN A 101 -3.01 -19.79 21.01
CA GLN A 101 -2.09 -19.57 19.89
C GLN A 101 -2.14 -20.70 18.84
N ASP A 102 -2.23 -21.96 19.27
CA ASP A 102 -2.37 -23.11 18.36
C ASP A 102 -3.70 -23.06 17.58
N GLN A 103 -4.76 -22.59 18.24
CA GLN A 103 -6.07 -22.36 17.60
C GLN A 103 -5.99 -21.22 16.58
N MET A 104 -5.29 -20.14 16.89
CA MET A 104 -5.05 -19.04 15.95
C MET A 104 -4.23 -19.49 14.74
N LEU A 105 -3.20 -20.33 14.93
CA LEU A 105 -2.42 -20.91 13.85
C LEU A 105 -3.29 -21.78 12.93
N ALA A 106 -4.12 -22.66 13.50
CA ALA A 106 -5.07 -23.47 12.74
C ALA A 106 -6.04 -22.61 11.92
N LEU A 107 -6.58 -21.54 12.51
CA LEU A 107 -7.47 -20.61 11.83
C LEU A 107 -6.79 -19.88 10.67
N VAL A 108 -5.60 -19.33 10.89
CA VAL A 108 -4.84 -18.60 9.86
C VAL A 108 -4.51 -19.51 8.69
N ASN A 109 -4.10 -20.76 8.95
CA ASN A 109 -3.85 -21.74 7.90
C ASN A 109 -5.11 -22.10 7.11
N LEU A 110 -6.25 -22.27 7.78
CA LEU A 110 -7.54 -22.50 7.11
C LEU A 110 -7.92 -21.34 6.18
N ILE A 111 -7.77 -20.10 6.63
CA ILE A 111 -8.06 -18.90 5.82
C ILE A 111 -7.11 -18.85 4.62
N ALA A 112 -5.81 -19.05 4.83
CA ALA A 112 -4.81 -19.03 3.76
C ALA A 112 -5.09 -20.10 2.69
N GLN A 113 -5.48 -21.31 3.12
CA GLN A 113 -5.89 -22.39 2.22
C GLN A 113 -7.15 -22.02 1.43
N THR A 114 -8.19 -21.52 2.11
CA THR A 114 -9.45 -21.11 1.47
C THR A 114 -9.20 -20.03 0.41
N GLN A 115 -8.36 -19.04 0.71
CA GLN A 115 -7.97 -18.02 -0.26
C GLN A 115 -7.20 -18.59 -1.44
N ALA A 116 -6.29 -19.54 -1.21
CA ALA A 116 -5.54 -20.18 -2.29
C ALA A 116 -6.44 -21.00 -3.23
N GLU A 117 -7.41 -21.75 -2.68
CA GLU A 117 -8.40 -22.51 -3.44
C GLU A 117 -9.29 -21.59 -4.29
N GLN A 118 -9.76 -20.48 -3.69
CA GLN A 118 -10.54 -19.48 -4.42
C GLN A 118 -9.74 -18.76 -5.50
N ALA A 119 -8.47 -18.42 -5.22
CA ALA A 119 -7.58 -17.82 -6.20
C ALA A 119 -7.29 -18.78 -7.39
N GLY A 120 -7.21 -20.08 -7.14
CA GLY A 120 -7.09 -21.11 -8.17
C GLY A 120 -8.34 -21.24 -9.04
N GLY A 121 -9.53 -21.14 -8.44
CA GLY A 121 -10.82 -21.26 -9.15
C GLY A 121 -11.25 -20.00 -9.93
N ARG A 122 -10.81 -18.81 -9.51
CA ARG A 122 -11.21 -17.53 -10.13
C ARG A 122 -10.37 -17.11 -11.35
N ARG A 123 -9.40 -17.92 -11.78
CA ARG A 123 -8.51 -17.62 -12.93
C ARG A 123 -9.21 -17.51 -14.31
N GLY A 124 -10.54 -17.65 -14.40
CA GLY A 124 -11.24 -17.73 -15.69
C GLY A 124 -12.53 -16.92 -15.90
N ALA A 125 -13.11 -16.22 -14.92
CA ALA A 125 -14.53 -15.80 -15.03
C ALA A 125 -14.86 -14.30 -14.89
N TYR A 126 -13.95 -13.45 -14.43
CA TYR A 126 -14.24 -12.00 -14.27
C TYR A 126 -13.27 -11.15 -15.09
N GLY A 127 -13.40 -11.23 -16.41
CA GLY A 127 -12.75 -10.32 -17.35
C GLY A 127 -13.80 -9.64 -18.22
N ALA A 128 -14.24 -8.43 -17.84
CA ALA A 128 -14.85 -7.49 -18.79
C ALA A 128 -14.95 -6.06 -18.22
N ASP A 129 -15.35 -5.86 -16.96
CA ASP A 129 -15.87 -4.54 -16.55
C ASP A 129 -15.28 -3.94 -15.27
N GLY A 130 -14.18 -4.50 -14.78
CA GLY A 130 -13.39 -3.89 -13.70
C GLY A 130 -12.57 -2.71 -14.20
N GLY A 131 -13.24 -1.73 -14.84
CA GLY A 131 -12.66 -0.42 -15.09
C GLY A 131 -12.14 0.10 -13.77
N ARG A 132 -10.82 0.05 -13.58
CA ARG A 132 -10.13 0.99 -12.70
C ARG A 132 -10.55 2.36 -13.19
N GLN A 133 -11.65 2.87 -12.65
CA GLN A 133 -11.85 4.29 -12.50
C GLN A 133 -10.61 4.72 -11.76
N GLY A 134 -9.62 5.16 -12.54
CA GLY A 134 -8.46 5.80 -11.99
C GLY A 134 -9.06 6.84 -11.08
N ARG A 135 -8.77 6.72 -9.78
CA ARG A 135 -8.65 7.89 -8.93
C ARG A 135 -7.53 8.72 -9.56
N GLY A 136 -7.87 9.34 -10.69
CA GLY A 136 -7.27 10.55 -11.19
C GLY A 136 -7.67 11.58 -10.15
N HIS A 137 -6.97 11.54 -9.02
CA HIS A 137 -6.46 12.79 -8.51
C HIS A 137 -5.64 13.35 -9.68
N GLY A 138 -6.35 14.10 -10.52
CA GLY A 138 -5.77 14.79 -11.65
C GLY A 138 -4.56 15.53 -11.10
N GLN A 139 -3.48 15.53 -11.88
CA GLN A 139 -2.33 16.40 -11.64
C GLN A 139 -2.84 17.81 -11.29
N ARG A 140 -2.93 18.07 -9.99
CA ARG A 140 -3.12 19.37 -9.35
C ARG A 140 -1.75 20.00 -9.11
N ASP A 141 -0.92 19.89 -10.14
CA ASP A 141 0.46 20.41 -10.15
C ASP A 141 0.61 21.35 -11.38
N GLY A 142 -0.51 21.85 -11.92
CA GLY A 142 -0.51 22.76 -13.05
C GLY A 142 -0.12 24.17 -12.62
N VAL A 143 0.60 24.89 -13.48
CA VAL A 143 1.04 26.29 -13.20
C VAL A 143 -0.16 27.20 -12.85
N LEU A 144 -1.32 26.98 -13.47
CA LEU A 144 -2.53 27.76 -13.21
C LEU A 144 -3.13 27.56 -11.81
N GLU A 145 -2.79 26.48 -11.09
CA GLU A 145 -3.24 26.29 -9.70
C GLU A 145 -2.53 27.24 -8.74
N HIS A 146 -1.34 27.71 -9.13
CA HIS A 146 -0.53 28.66 -8.39
C HIS A 146 -0.61 30.07 -9.01
N ALA A 147 -1.66 30.37 -9.79
CA ALA A 147 -1.75 31.64 -10.50
C ALA A 147 -1.71 32.85 -9.54
N ASP A 148 -2.43 32.75 -8.41
CA ASP A 148 -2.45 33.79 -7.38
C ASP A 148 -1.09 33.86 -6.63
N GLU A 149 -0.46 32.72 -6.37
CA GLU A 149 0.82 32.63 -5.65
C GLU A 149 2.01 33.12 -6.50
N LEU A 150 1.89 33.02 -7.83
CA LEU A 150 2.89 33.48 -8.81
C LEU A 150 2.58 34.89 -9.35
N ASP A 151 1.53 35.55 -8.85
CA ASP A 151 1.05 36.84 -9.35
C ASP A 151 0.94 36.88 -10.89
N LEU A 152 0.35 35.84 -11.50
CA LEU A 152 0.23 35.75 -12.96
C LEU A 152 -0.71 36.85 -13.49
N SER A 153 -0.30 37.54 -14.55
CA SER A 153 -1.18 38.49 -15.21
C SER A 153 -2.33 37.78 -15.95
N GLU A 154 -3.44 38.47 -16.18
CA GLU A 154 -4.57 37.94 -16.96
C GLU A 154 -4.12 37.46 -18.37
N GLU A 155 -3.17 38.17 -18.97
CA GLU A 155 -2.58 37.80 -20.27
C GLU A 155 -1.78 36.50 -20.18
N GLN A 156 -0.97 36.32 -19.13
CA GLN A 156 -0.21 35.09 -18.90
C GLN A 156 -1.15 33.91 -18.62
N ILE A 157 -2.19 34.10 -17.82
CA ILE A 157 -3.20 33.08 -17.53
C ILE A 157 -3.88 32.62 -18.83
N ALA A 158 -4.31 33.56 -19.67
CA ALA A 158 -4.93 33.26 -20.96
C ALA A 158 -3.97 32.50 -21.90
N ALA A 159 -2.70 32.92 -21.96
CA ALA A 159 -1.68 32.25 -22.78
C ALA A 159 -1.41 30.81 -22.31
N ILE A 160 -1.24 30.60 -21.00
CA ILE A 160 -1.02 29.26 -20.44
C ILE A 160 -2.25 28.36 -20.65
N ALA A 161 -3.46 28.91 -20.48
CA ALA A 161 -4.70 28.17 -20.73
C ALA A 161 -4.80 27.69 -22.19
N ALA A 162 -4.46 28.55 -23.16
CA ALA A 162 -4.40 28.17 -24.57
C ALA A 162 -3.36 27.06 -24.83
N LEU A 163 -2.15 27.19 -24.28
CA LEU A 163 -1.11 26.14 -24.39
C LEU A 163 -1.57 24.80 -23.81
N MET A 164 -2.34 24.79 -22.72
CA MET A 164 -2.89 23.58 -22.13
C MET A 164 -3.97 22.94 -23.02
N GLU A 165 -4.79 23.74 -23.70
CA GLU A 165 -5.79 23.25 -24.65
C GLU A 165 -5.12 22.60 -25.87
N ASP A 166 -4.12 23.28 -26.44
CA ASP A 166 -3.34 22.77 -27.57
C ASP A 166 -2.64 21.45 -27.21
N PHE A 167 -2.02 21.38 -26.03
CA PHE A 167 -1.39 20.15 -25.54
C PHE A 167 -2.41 19.01 -25.37
N ARG A 168 -3.60 19.30 -24.81
CA ARG A 168 -4.67 18.30 -24.68
C ARG A 168 -5.17 17.83 -26.04
N ALA A 169 -5.27 18.71 -27.03
CA ALA A 169 -5.63 18.36 -28.40
C ALA A 169 -4.58 17.47 -29.05
N ALA A 170 -3.29 17.83 -28.97
CA ALA A 170 -2.18 17.03 -29.49
C ALA A 170 -2.09 15.65 -28.83
N MET A 171 -2.28 15.57 -27.51
CA MET A 171 -2.34 14.30 -26.79
C MET A 171 -3.52 13.44 -27.22
N ARG A 172 -4.68 14.04 -27.49
CA ARG A 172 -5.88 13.33 -27.99
C ARG A 172 -5.65 12.79 -29.40
N GLU A 173 -5.05 13.59 -30.28
CA GLU A 173 -4.70 13.18 -31.64
C GLU A 173 -3.68 12.03 -31.64
N LEU A 174 -2.63 12.14 -30.83
CA LEU A 174 -1.60 11.11 -30.69
C LEU A 174 -2.15 9.78 -30.16
N MET A 175 -3.09 9.84 -29.22
CA MET A 175 -3.78 8.65 -28.71
C MET A 175 -4.84 8.13 -29.69
N GLY A 176 -5.28 8.96 -30.64
CA GLY A 176 -6.36 8.68 -31.58
C GLY A 176 -7.73 8.51 -30.91
N GLU A 177 -8.74 8.23 -31.73
CA GLU A 177 -10.04 7.69 -31.26
C GLU A 177 -9.99 6.17 -31.00
N GLY A 178 -8.81 5.54 -31.17
CA GLY A 178 -8.60 4.11 -31.02
C GLY A 178 -8.97 3.59 -29.63
N GLU A 179 -9.59 2.40 -29.62
CA GLU A 179 -10.12 1.65 -28.46
C GLU A 179 -9.80 2.28 -27.10
N ARG A 180 -10.79 3.00 -26.55
CA ARG A 180 -10.78 3.47 -25.15
C ARG A 180 -10.29 2.33 -24.24
N GLY A 181 -9.04 2.43 -23.77
CA GLY A 181 -8.42 1.43 -22.90
C GLY A 181 -7.14 0.76 -23.43
N GLY A 182 -6.73 1.02 -24.68
CA GLY A 182 -5.47 0.53 -25.24
C GLY A 182 -4.23 1.09 -24.50
N ARG A 183 -3.21 0.26 -24.26
CA ARG A 183 -1.92 0.73 -23.72
C ARG A 183 -1.14 1.42 -24.85
N PRO A 184 -0.62 2.64 -24.65
CA PRO A 184 0.19 3.32 -25.66
C PRO A 184 1.37 2.45 -26.13
N THR A 185 1.63 2.44 -27.43
CA THR A 185 2.83 1.83 -28.02
C THR A 185 4.10 2.51 -27.49
N ASP A 186 5.27 1.87 -27.63
CA ASP A 186 6.52 2.50 -27.19
C ASP A 186 6.83 3.77 -28.01
N GLU A 187 6.49 3.79 -29.30
CA GLU A 187 6.57 4.98 -30.17
C GLU A 187 5.64 6.10 -29.68
N GLN A 188 4.37 5.80 -29.38
CA GLN A 188 3.44 6.77 -28.81
C GLN A 188 3.95 7.31 -27.47
N ARG A 189 4.59 6.49 -26.63
CA ARG A 189 5.19 6.97 -25.37
C ARG A 189 6.34 7.94 -25.60
N ALA A 190 7.21 7.66 -26.57
CA ALA A 190 8.29 8.58 -26.92
C ALA A 190 7.72 9.91 -27.43
N GLN A 191 6.71 9.87 -28.30
CA GLN A 191 6.04 11.09 -28.81
C GLN A 191 5.33 11.87 -27.69
N MET A 192 4.65 11.18 -26.76
CA MET A 192 4.06 11.82 -25.58
C MET A 192 5.10 12.51 -24.71
N GLN A 193 6.30 11.94 -24.57
CA GLN A 193 7.39 12.56 -23.81
C GLN A 193 7.86 13.86 -24.48
N VAL A 194 8.11 13.82 -25.79
CA VAL A 194 8.50 15.01 -26.56
C VAL A 194 7.43 16.10 -26.47
N LEU A 195 6.15 15.75 -26.61
CA LEU A 195 5.04 16.71 -26.45
C LEU A 195 5.01 17.33 -25.05
N ARG A 196 5.27 16.55 -23.99
CA ARG A 196 5.31 17.07 -22.62
C ARG A 196 6.47 18.03 -22.42
N GLU A 197 7.67 17.69 -22.90
CA GLU A 197 8.87 18.53 -22.79
C GLU A 197 8.69 19.85 -23.56
N ALA A 198 8.12 19.79 -24.76
CA ALA A 198 7.77 20.98 -25.55
C ALA A 198 6.75 21.86 -24.82
N HIS A 199 5.67 21.27 -24.30
CA HIS A 199 4.65 22.01 -23.56
C HIS A 199 5.20 22.67 -22.28
N ILE A 200 6.01 21.96 -21.50
CA ILE A 200 6.66 22.52 -20.31
C ILE A 200 7.53 23.72 -20.68
N THR A 201 8.34 23.58 -21.74
CA THR A 201 9.18 24.67 -22.24
C THR A 201 8.35 25.89 -22.63
N SER A 202 7.29 25.71 -23.44
CA SER A 202 6.44 26.83 -23.86
C SER A 202 5.72 27.51 -22.69
N VAL A 203 5.33 26.77 -21.65
CA VAL A 203 4.75 27.37 -20.45
C VAL A 203 5.78 28.20 -19.68
N LEU A 204 7.03 27.71 -19.55
CA LEU A 204 8.11 28.44 -18.86
C LEU A 204 8.54 29.71 -19.61
N GLU A 205 8.35 29.78 -20.92
CA GLU A 205 8.62 30.98 -21.74
C GLU A 205 7.60 32.11 -21.50
N VAL A 206 6.38 31.78 -21.08
CA VAL A 206 5.34 32.77 -20.73
C VAL A 206 5.61 33.41 -19.35
N LEU A 207 6.35 32.71 -18.49
CA LEU A 207 6.68 33.18 -17.14
C LEU A 207 7.91 34.09 -17.15
N THR A 208 7.89 35.07 -16.25
CA THR A 208 9.09 35.86 -15.93
C THR A 208 10.12 35.00 -15.18
N GLU A 209 11.37 35.46 -15.11
CA GLU A 209 12.41 34.73 -14.37
C GLU A 209 12.06 34.54 -12.89
N ASP A 210 11.57 35.59 -12.24
CA ASP A 210 11.17 35.53 -10.82
C ASP A 210 10.03 34.52 -10.61
N GLN A 211 9.06 34.48 -11.53
CA GLN A 211 7.97 33.48 -11.50
C GLN A 211 8.47 32.05 -11.76
N ARG A 212 9.50 31.86 -12.59
CA ARG A 212 10.12 30.54 -12.81
C ARG A 212 10.79 30.04 -11.53
N ILE A 213 11.53 30.92 -10.85
CA ILE A 213 12.18 30.61 -9.57
C ILE A 213 11.13 30.24 -8.53
N ALA A 214 10.09 31.07 -8.37
CA ALA A 214 8.99 30.81 -7.43
C ALA A 214 8.28 29.47 -7.73
N LEU A 215 8.03 29.16 -9.02
CA LEU A 215 7.44 27.88 -9.41
C LEU A 215 8.35 26.68 -9.07
N GLU A 216 9.67 26.82 -9.19
CA GLU A 216 10.61 25.76 -8.79
C GLU A 216 10.62 25.53 -7.28
N GLU A 217 10.54 26.60 -6.49
CA GLU A 217 10.42 26.56 -5.03
C GLU A 217 9.12 25.84 -4.61
N ILE A 218 7.96 26.26 -5.13
CA ILE A 218 6.66 25.61 -4.89
C ILE A 218 6.73 24.11 -5.22
N ARG A 219 7.33 23.76 -6.36
CA ARG A 219 7.49 22.36 -6.76
C ARG A 219 8.41 21.59 -5.81
N ALA A 220 9.47 22.22 -5.31
CA ALA A 220 10.37 21.61 -4.33
C ALA A 220 9.65 21.34 -3.01
N GLU A 221 8.93 22.32 -2.49
CA GLU A 221 8.12 22.19 -1.27
C GLU A 221 7.04 21.11 -1.41
N GLN A 222 6.33 21.06 -2.54
CA GLN A 222 5.35 20.00 -2.80
C GLN A 222 5.98 18.60 -2.88
N ARG A 223 7.20 18.47 -3.45
CA ARG A 223 7.92 17.19 -3.46
C ARG A 223 8.27 16.78 -2.04
N GLU A 224 8.77 17.70 -1.23
CA GLU A 224 9.10 17.46 0.18
C GLU A 224 7.85 17.11 1.00
N SER A 225 6.78 17.88 0.88
CA SER A 225 5.50 17.61 1.54
C SER A 225 4.95 16.22 1.20
N ARG A 226 4.94 15.84 -0.08
CA ARG A 226 4.52 14.49 -0.51
C ARG A 226 5.47 13.40 -0.02
N HIS A 227 6.76 13.68 0.04
CA HIS A 227 7.74 12.76 0.62
C HIS A 227 7.45 12.53 2.11
N ASN A 228 7.24 13.60 2.86
CA ASN A 228 6.95 13.56 4.30
C ASN A 228 5.60 12.88 4.58
N GLU A 229 4.56 13.17 3.78
CA GLU A 229 3.26 12.49 3.90
C GLU A 229 3.38 10.98 3.64
N ARG A 230 4.14 10.58 2.62
CA ARG A 230 4.41 9.16 2.36
C ARG A 230 5.19 8.53 3.51
N ALA A 231 6.22 9.20 4.02
CA ALA A 231 7.00 8.73 5.16
C ALA A 231 6.13 8.53 6.40
N ALA A 232 5.28 9.50 6.74
CA ALA A 232 4.33 9.40 7.85
C ALA A 232 3.33 8.26 7.67
N LYS A 233 2.79 8.06 6.45
CA LYS A 233 1.92 6.91 6.16
C LYS A 233 2.66 5.58 6.30
N HIS A 234 3.93 5.51 5.91
CA HIS A 234 4.76 4.32 6.08
C HIS A 234 5.03 4.02 7.55
N GLU A 235 5.36 5.04 8.35
CA GLU A 235 5.57 4.91 9.79
C GLU A 235 4.29 4.46 10.52
N ASN A 236 3.15 5.08 10.21
CA ASN A 236 1.87 4.67 10.78
C ASN A 236 1.54 3.21 10.43
N ARG A 237 1.73 2.80 9.18
CA ARG A 237 1.55 1.40 8.78
C ARG A 237 2.51 0.45 9.50
N ALA A 238 3.76 0.87 9.72
CA ALA A 238 4.73 0.08 10.47
C ALA A 238 4.29 -0.08 11.94
N ALA A 239 3.85 1.00 12.58
CA ALA A 239 3.30 0.98 13.93
C ALA A 239 2.06 0.07 14.05
N GLN A 240 1.08 0.23 13.15
CA GLN A 240 -0.10 -0.64 13.08
C GLN A 240 0.25 -2.11 12.83
N THR A 241 1.28 -2.36 12.01
CA THR A 241 1.77 -3.72 11.76
C THR A 241 2.40 -4.30 13.03
N LEU A 242 3.19 -3.51 13.76
CA LEU A 242 3.81 -3.95 15.01
C LEU A 242 2.76 -4.20 16.10
N GLU A 243 1.77 -3.31 16.24
CA GLU A 243 0.64 -3.47 17.16
C GLU A 243 -0.16 -4.76 16.85
N PHE A 244 -0.43 -4.99 15.56
CA PHE A 244 -1.08 -6.22 15.11
C PHE A 244 -0.26 -7.46 15.47
N LEU A 245 1.04 -7.46 15.16
CA LEU A 245 1.93 -8.59 15.48
C LEU A 245 2.07 -8.80 16.99
N SER A 246 2.16 -7.71 17.76
CA SER A 246 2.23 -7.75 19.21
C SER A 246 1.02 -8.44 19.81
N THR A 247 -0.18 -8.09 19.31
CA THR A 247 -1.44 -8.69 19.76
C THR A 247 -1.53 -10.16 19.33
N MET A 248 -1.21 -10.46 18.07
CA MET A 248 -1.38 -11.79 17.48
C MET A 248 -0.37 -12.82 18.01
N LEU A 249 0.87 -12.41 18.24
CA LEU A 249 1.95 -13.29 18.69
C LEU A 249 2.18 -13.20 20.20
N ASN A 250 1.40 -12.36 20.90
CA ASN A 250 1.59 -12.07 22.33
C ASN A 250 3.05 -11.70 22.65
N LEU A 251 3.61 -10.74 21.88
CA LEU A 251 5.01 -10.36 22.00
C LEU A 251 5.29 -9.67 23.34
N SER A 252 6.37 -10.08 24.01
CA SER A 252 6.89 -9.31 25.15
C SER A 252 7.40 -7.93 24.72
N ASP A 253 7.42 -6.96 25.64
CA ASP A 253 7.94 -5.61 25.37
C ASP A 253 9.36 -5.65 24.78
N GLY A 254 10.22 -6.54 25.30
CA GLY A 254 11.57 -6.72 24.78
C GLY A 254 11.62 -7.26 23.35
N GLN A 255 10.72 -8.18 22.98
CA GLN A 255 10.59 -8.63 21.59
C GLN A 255 10.05 -7.53 20.68
N GLN A 256 9.08 -6.74 21.14
CA GLN A 256 8.54 -5.61 20.38
C GLN A 256 9.65 -4.58 20.07
N GLU A 257 10.46 -4.21 21.06
CA GLU A 257 11.61 -3.31 20.88
C GLU A 257 12.63 -3.86 19.87
N GLN A 258 12.97 -5.15 19.97
CA GLN A 258 13.92 -5.79 19.06
C GLN A 258 13.37 -5.88 17.63
N ILE A 259 12.10 -6.24 17.46
CA ILE A 259 11.44 -6.29 16.15
C ILE A 259 11.36 -4.87 15.56
N GLN A 260 11.04 -3.86 16.36
CA GLN A 260 11.04 -2.47 15.91
C GLN A 260 12.43 -2.05 15.41
N ALA A 261 13.50 -2.43 16.11
CA ALA A 261 14.87 -2.17 15.68
C ALA A 261 15.21 -2.87 14.35
N VAL A 262 14.80 -4.13 14.17
CA VAL A 262 14.96 -4.86 12.90
C VAL A 262 14.22 -4.14 11.77
N VAL A 263 12.98 -3.71 11.99
CA VAL A 263 12.17 -3.00 10.99
C VAL A 263 12.80 -1.65 10.62
N GLN A 264 13.29 -0.88 11.59
CA GLN A 264 13.99 0.39 11.32
C GLN A 264 15.28 0.19 10.52
N ALA A 265 16.10 -0.80 10.87
CA ALA A 265 17.32 -1.12 10.14
C ALA A 265 17.01 -1.56 8.69
N GLN A 266 15.96 -2.37 8.50
CA GLN A 266 15.48 -2.78 7.19
C GLN A 266 14.97 -1.59 6.35
N GLN A 267 14.27 -0.63 6.97
CA GLN A 267 13.82 0.59 6.31
C GLN A 267 15.01 1.43 5.80
N GLN A 268 16.06 1.60 6.61
CA GLN A 268 17.26 2.32 6.21
C GLN A 268 17.97 1.63 5.04
N LYS A 269 18.14 0.30 5.09
CA LYS A 269 18.70 -0.48 3.98
C LYS A 269 17.85 -0.35 2.70
N MET A 270 16.53 -0.36 2.83
CA MET A 270 15.61 -0.20 1.70
C MET A 270 15.71 1.20 1.08
N GLN A 271 15.83 2.25 1.90
CA GLN A 271 16.05 3.62 1.43
C GLN A 271 17.36 3.71 0.65
N ALA A 272 18.47 3.24 1.21
CA ALA A 272 19.76 3.22 0.55
C ALA A 272 19.73 2.46 -0.80
N LEU A 273 19.08 1.29 -0.83
CA LEU A 273 18.93 0.49 -2.05
C LEU A 273 18.12 1.22 -3.14
N ASN A 274 17.05 1.93 -2.75
CA ASN A 274 16.25 2.72 -3.67
C ASN A 274 17.01 3.94 -4.17
N GLU A 275 17.74 4.64 -3.30
CA GLU A 275 18.59 5.78 -3.67
C GLU A 275 19.69 5.36 -4.64
N GLU A 276 20.39 4.26 -4.37
CA GLU A 276 21.39 3.70 -5.29
C GLU A 276 20.77 3.36 -6.65
N PHE A 277 19.61 2.68 -6.64
CA PHE A 277 18.90 2.35 -7.86
C PHE A 277 18.47 3.59 -8.64
N HIS A 278 18.04 4.67 -7.97
CA HIS A 278 17.65 5.91 -8.63
C HIS A 278 18.85 6.74 -9.11
N ASN A 279 19.94 6.82 -8.33
CA ASN A 279 21.14 7.57 -8.69
C ASN A 279 21.89 6.94 -9.87
N ALA A 280 21.84 5.61 -10.00
CA ALA A 280 22.37 4.90 -11.17
C ALA A 280 21.59 5.20 -12.47
N GLN A 281 20.41 5.82 -12.37
CA GLN A 281 19.52 6.14 -13.48
C GLN A 281 19.60 7.65 -13.72
N SER A 282 20.59 8.11 -14.50
CA SER A 282 20.78 9.52 -14.84
C SER A 282 19.73 10.04 -15.84
N GLY A 283 18.44 9.90 -15.52
CA GLY A 283 17.32 10.26 -16.38
C GLY A 283 16.97 9.23 -17.46
N GLU A 284 17.81 8.20 -17.66
CA GLU A 284 17.50 7.09 -18.56
C GLU A 284 16.55 6.09 -17.93
N ARG A 285 15.78 5.40 -18.79
CA ARG A 285 14.85 4.37 -18.34
C ARG A 285 15.62 3.12 -17.89
N PRO A 286 15.27 2.53 -16.74
CA PRO A 286 15.92 1.32 -16.26
C PRO A 286 15.89 0.17 -17.27
N SER A 287 17.07 -0.42 -17.53
CA SER A 287 17.14 -1.69 -18.26
C SER A 287 16.30 -2.77 -17.56
N VAL A 288 15.91 -3.81 -18.31
CA VAL A 288 15.16 -4.94 -17.71
C VAL A 288 16.02 -5.62 -16.65
N GLU A 289 17.30 -5.82 -16.93
CA GLU A 289 18.27 -6.42 -16.02
C GLU A 289 18.41 -5.63 -14.72
N ALA A 290 18.58 -4.31 -14.80
CA ALA A 290 18.67 -3.45 -13.60
C ALA A 290 17.41 -3.54 -12.73
N ARG A 291 16.22 -3.58 -13.37
CA ARG A 291 14.95 -3.75 -12.65
C ARG A 291 14.83 -5.13 -12.01
N THR A 292 15.30 -6.17 -12.68
CA THR A 292 15.30 -7.53 -12.13
C THR A 292 16.25 -7.63 -10.94
N ALA A 293 17.48 -7.16 -11.09
CA ALA A 293 18.48 -7.13 -10.02
C ALA A 293 17.99 -6.35 -8.80
N HIS A 294 17.40 -5.16 -9.01
CA HIS A 294 16.82 -4.39 -7.91
C HIS A 294 15.66 -5.12 -7.22
N ARG A 295 14.78 -5.82 -7.97
CA ARG A 295 13.72 -6.64 -7.36
C ARG A 295 14.27 -7.80 -6.54
N GLU A 296 15.31 -8.47 -7.03
CA GLU A 296 15.99 -9.55 -6.31
C GLU A 296 16.62 -9.04 -5.03
N ALA A 297 17.35 -7.91 -5.08
CA ALA A 297 17.92 -7.27 -3.90
C ALA A 297 16.83 -6.87 -2.87
N VAL A 298 15.69 -6.34 -3.32
CA VAL A 298 14.54 -6.04 -2.45
C VAL A 298 13.97 -7.32 -1.83
N GLN A 299 13.90 -8.43 -2.57
CA GLN A 299 13.40 -9.71 -2.07
C GLN A 299 14.36 -10.32 -1.03
N GLU A 300 15.66 -10.28 -1.30
CA GLU A 300 16.70 -10.74 -0.38
C GLU A 300 16.69 -9.93 0.92
N LEU A 301 16.65 -8.59 0.82
CA LEU A 301 16.54 -7.71 1.97
C LEU A 301 15.31 -8.03 2.82
N ARG A 302 14.15 -8.23 2.18
CA ARG A 302 12.93 -8.66 2.89
C ARG A 302 13.06 -10.04 3.53
N ALA A 303 13.79 -10.96 2.91
CA ALA A 303 14.05 -12.29 3.47
C ALA A 303 14.97 -12.20 4.69
N GLU A 304 16.03 -11.38 4.63
CA GLU A 304 16.91 -11.09 5.77
C GLU A 304 16.12 -10.52 6.96
N GLY A 305 15.27 -9.52 6.71
CA GLY A 305 14.43 -8.93 7.76
C GLY A 305 13.46 -9.93 8.39
N ARG A 306 12.86 -10.81 7.59
CA ARG A 306 11.99 -11.88 8.10
C ARG A 306 12.76 -12.89 8.95
N ALA A 307 13.92 -13.36 8.48
CA ALA A 307 14.75 -14.30 9.22
C ALA A 307 15.18 -13.71 10.58
N ALA A 308 15.61 -12.45 10.59
CA ALA A 308 15.97 -11.74 11.82
C ALA A 308 14.80 -11.62 12.80
N ILE A 309 13.55 -11.43 12.32
CA ILE A 309 12.38 -11.43 13.21
C ILE A 309 12.13 -12.84 13.77
N VAL A 310 12.17 -13.87 12.94
CA VAL A 310 11.93 -15.27 13.36
C VAL A 310 12.90 -15.72 14.45
N GLU A 311 14.17 -15.30 14.40
CA GLU A 311 15.16 -15.60 15.44
C GLU A 311 14.83 -15.00 16.83
N LEU A 312 13.97 -13.99 16.89
CA LEU A 312 13.53 -13.34 18.13
C LEU A 312 12.26 -13.97 18.73
N LEU A 313 11.62 -14.85 17.97
CA LEU A 313 10.36 -15.49 18.32
C LEU A 313 10.61 -16.89 18.87
N ASP A 314 9.73 -17.36 19.74
CA ASP A 314 9.68 -18.80 20.04
C ASP A 314 9.11 -19.60 18.85
N GLU A 315 9.16 -20.93 18.95
CA GLU A 315 8.74 -21.83 17.87
C GLU A 315 7.27 -21.60 17.45
N GLN A 316 6.36 -21.46 18.42
CA GLN A 316 4.94 -21.23 18.13
C GLN A 316 4.69 -19.85 17.52
N GLN A 317 5.38 -18.82 18.01
CA GLN A 317 5.30 -17.46 17.49
C GLN A 317 5.84 -17.39 16.05
N ALA A 318 6.96 -18.06 15.78
CA ALA A 318 7.56 -18.14 14.45
C ALA A 318 6.64 -18.82 13.44
N GLU A 319 6.01 -19.94 13.81
CA GLU A 319 5.05 -20.63 12.93
C GLU A 319 3.85 -19.75 12.59
N LEU A 320 3.27 -19.07 13.59
CA LEU A 320 2.15 -18.15 13.38
C LEU A 320 2.57 -16.94 12.54
N PHE A 321 3.77 -16.39 12.77
CA PHE A 321 4.32 -15.30 11.98
C PHE A 321 4.48 -15.69 10.50
N GLU A 322 5.00 -16.88 10.20
CA GLU A 322 5.14 -17.38 8.83
C GLU A 322 3.77 -17.65 8.18
N ALA A 323 2.81 -18.19 8.93
CA ALA A 323 1.44 -18.38 8.45
C ALA A 323 0.76 -17.04 8.07
N LEU A 324 0.90 -16.02 8.92
CA LEU A 324 0.44 -14.65 8.64
C LEU A 324 1.16 -14.06 7.41
N GLY A 325 2.45 -14.33 7.26
CA GLY A 325 3.25 -13.93 6.10
C GLY A 325 2.72 -14.50 4.79
N LYS A 326 2.36 -15.78 4.76
CA LYS A 326 1.77 -16.48 3.60
C LYS A 326 0.38 -15.93 3.26
N LEU A 327 -0.45 -15.72 4.27
CA LEU A 327 -1.79 -15.14 4.11
C LEU A 327 -1.74 -13.78 3.37
N ARG A 328 -0.78 -12.92 3.74
CA ARG A 328 -0.58 -11.62 3.08
C ARG A 328 -0.10 -11.76 1.63
N GLN A 329 0.75 -12.74 1.33
CA GLN A 329 1.27 -12.97 -0.03
C GLN A 329 0.16 -13.44 -0.98
N ASN A 330 -0.72 -14.32 -0.51
CA ASN A 330 -1.84 -14.84 -1.31
C ASN A 330 -2.83 -13.74 -1.72
N GLY A 331 -3.12 -12.79 -0.82
CA GLY A 331 -4.02 -11.67 -1.11
C GLY A 331 -3.50 -10.70 -2.19
N GLN A 332 -2.18 -10.56 -2.35
CA GLN A 332 -1.60 -9.61 -3.32
C GLN A 332 -1.56 -10.14 -4.77
N HIS A 333 -1.55 -11.46 -4.96
CA HIS A 333 -1.45 -12.05 -6.30
C HIS A 333 -2.79 -12.16 -7.03
N GLY A 334 -3.93 -12.14 -6.33
CA GLY A 334 -5.25 -12.28 -6.94
C GLY A 334 -5.71 -11.10 -7.80
N GLN A 335 -5.18 -9.88 -7.57
CA GLN A 335 -5.70 -8.67 -8.23
C GLN A 335 -4.93 -8.22 -9.47
N ARG A 336 -3.73 -8.74 -9.74
CA ARG A 336 -2.81 -8.07 -10.68
C ARG A 336 -2.66 -8.68 -12.08
N ASP A 337 -3.03 -9.94 -12.27
CA ASP A 337 -2.66 -10.69 -13.48
C ASP A 337 -3.84 -11.11 -14.37
N GLY A 338 -5.01 -10.46 -14.22
CA GLY A 338 -6.18 -10.68 -15.08
C GLY A 338 -6.04 -10.19 -16.53
N ARG A 339 -4.85 -10.23 -17.14
CA ARG A 339 -4.67 -9.91 -18.56
C ARG A 339 -4.57 -11.22 -19.36
N PRO A 340 -5.53 -11.53 -20.25
CA PRO A 340 -5.39 -12.68 -21.13
C PRO A 340 -4.15 -12.51 -22.02
N PRO A 341 -3.42 -13.61 -22.32
CA PRO A 341 -2.38 -13.59 -23.34
C PRO A 341 -3.04 -13.25 -24.67
N HIS A 342 -2.65 -12.11 -25.26
CA HIS A 342 -3.14 -11.71 -26.57
C HIS A 342 -2.81 -12.80 -27.58
N GLY A 343 -3.85 -13.45 -28.11
CA GLY A 343 -3.75 -14.33 -29.25
C GLY A 343 -3.26 -13.52 -30.45
N ARG A 344 -2.10 -13.92 -30.98
CA ARG A 344 -1.70 -13.52 -32.33
C ARG A 344 -2.73 -14.09 -33.31
N SER A 345 -3.45 -13.19 -34.00
CA SER A 345 -4.18 -13.50 -35.23
C SER A 345 -3.27 -13.18 -36.41
#